data_AF-R2XT03-F1
#
_entry.id   AF-R2XT03-F1
#
_cell.length_a   1.000
_cell.length_b   1.000
_cell.length_c   1.000
_cell.angle_alpha   90.00
_cell.angle_beta   90.00
_cell.angle_gamma   90.00
#
_symmetry.space_group_name_H-M   'P 1'
#
loop_
_entity.id
_entity.type
_entity.pdbx_description
1 polymer ?
#
loop_
_entity_poly.entity_id
_entity_poly.type
_entity_poly.pdbx_seq_one_letter_code
_entity_poly.pdbx_strand_id
1 'polypeptide(L)'
;MNESSYQSEKKEETEVAEVTYATTFKNHKPYVQGAIFALWRIHHKKFQAGSQLFYEEIRQHVSLSKTAYKEALAFLEGAGMVVNEVVITDKVPQALVERYGIL
;
A
#
# COMPACT_ATOMS: atom_id res chain seq x y z
N MET A 1 37.15 -35.65 10.70
CA MET A 1 36.45 -34.66 11.54
C MET A 1 35.87 -33.64 10.59
N ASN A 2 34.55 -33.56 10.54
CA ASN A 2 33.79 -32.93 9.47
C ASN A 2 33.92 -31.41 9.47
N GLU A 3 34.03 -30.87 8.27
CA GLU A 3 33.91 -29.46 7.89
C GLU A 3 32.54 -28.92 8.32
N SER A 4 32.52 -27.81 9.07
CA SER A 4 31.31 -27.04 9.33
C SER A 4 31.42 -25.72 8.60
N SER A 5 30.94 -25.70 7.37
CA SER A 5 30.68 -24.49 6.60
C SER A 5 29.36 -23.88 7.08
N TYR A 6 29.45 -22.82 7.88
CA TYR A 6 28.30 -21.94 8.13
C TYR A 6 27.97 -21.21 6.83
N GLN A 7 27.01 -21.73 6.08
CA GLN A 7 26.34 -21.00 5.01
C GLN A 7 25.56 -19.84 5.64
N SER A 8 26.07 -18.63 5.45
CA SER A 8 25.32 -17.41 5.73
C SER A 8 24.19 -17.30 4.71
N GLU A 9 22.95 -17.40 5.18
CA GLU A 9 21.75 -17.09 4.42
C GLU A 9 21.86 -15.64 3.91
N LYS A 10 22.10 -15.47 2.61
CA LYS A 10 21.91 -14.19 1.95
C LYS A 10 20.43 -13.85 2.05
N LYS A 11 20.11 -12.84 2.87
CA LYS A 11 18.88 -12.08 2.71
C LYS A 11 18.94 -11.46 1.31
N GLU A 12 18.16 -12.00 0.38
CA GLU A 12 17.80 -11.27 -0.83
C GLU A 12 17.00 -10.05 -0.36
N GLU A 13 17.69 -8.94 -0.15
CA GLU A 13 17.11 -7.62 -0.22
C GLU A 13 16.65 -7.46 -1.67
N THR A 14 15.38 -7.81 -1.92
CA THR A 14 14.73 -7.51 -3.18
C THR A 14 14.80 -5.99 -3.32
N GLU A 15 15.66 -5.50 -4.21
CA GLU A 15 15.67 -4.12 -4.67
C GLU A 15 14.27 -3.83 -5.20
N VAL A 16 13.43 -3.23 -4.35
CA VAL A 16 12.11 -2.76 -4.72
C VAL A 16 12.37 -1.60 -5.67
N ALA A 17 12.30 -1.86 -6.97
CA ALA A 17 12.29 -0.79 -7.98
C ALA A 17 11.37 0.32 -7.46
N GLU A 18 11.84 1.57 -7.40
CA GLU A 18 11.09 2.70 -6.83
C GLU A 18 9.82 2.97 -7.67
N VAL A 19 8.79 2.15 -7.50
CA VAL A 19 7.48 2.39 -8.09
C VAL A 19 6.89 3.60 -7.36
N THR A 20 6.74 4.69 -8.10
CA THR A 20 6.12 5.91 -7.58
C THR A 20 4.61 5.80 -7.81
N TYR A 21 3.83 5.67 -6.75
CA TYR A 21 2.37 5.53 -6.82
C TYR A 21 1.64 6.88 -7.00
N ALA A 22 2.30 7.97 -6.60
CA ALA A 22 1.78 9.32 -6.72
C ALA A 22 2.91 10.35 -6.70
N THR A 23 2.72 11.51 -7.34
CA THR A 23 3.74 12.57 -7.40
C THR A 23 4.11 13.13 -6.02
N THR A 24 3.18 13.10 -5.07
CA THR A 24 3.39 13.61 -3.70
C THR A 24 3.75 12.53 -2.68
N PHE A 25 3.89 11.27 -3.10
CA PHE A 25 3.96 10.09 -2.23
C PHE A 25 5.01 10.20 -1.10
N LYS A 26 6.24 10.60 -1.42
CA LYS A 26 7.36 10.68 -0.45
C LYS A 26 7.14 11.76 0.63
N ASN A 27 6.25 12.74 0.39
CA ASN A 27 6.02 13.87 1.30
C ASN A 27 4.97 13.57 2.39
N HIS A 28 4.34 12.40 2.33
CA HIS A 28 3.22 12.05 3.19
C HIS A 28 3.64 11.15 4.35
N LYS A 29 2.85 11.19 5.43
CA LYS A 29 3.01 10.27 6.56
C LYS A 29 2.73 8.82 6.12
N PRO A 30 3.31 7.80 6.79
CA PRO A 30 3.15 6.40 6.39
C PRO A 30 1.70 5.95 6.19
N TYR A 31 0.76 6.35 7.04
CA TYR A 31 -0.66 5.98 6.87
C TYR A 31 -1.26 6.55 5.58
N VAL A 32 -0.90 7.79 5.22
CA VAL A 32 -1.36 8.43 3.97
C VAL A 32 -0.70 7.75 2.78
N GLN A 33 0.57 7.35 2.88
CA GLN A 33 1.24 6.55 1.85
C GLN A 33 0.52 5.21 1.63
N GLY A 34 0.15 4.51 2.70
CA GLY A 34 -0.64 3.28 2.61
C GLY A 34 -2.00 3.50 1.93
N ALA A 35 -2.69 4.59 2.27
CA ALA A 35 -3.94 4.96 1.62
C ALA A 35 -3.76 5.30 0.14
N ILE A 36 -2.74 6.10 -0.23
CA ILE A 36 -2.42 6.43 -1.61
C ILE A 36 -2.13 5.18 -2.42
N PHE A 37 -1.37 4.23 -1.87
CA PHE A 37 -1.12 2.95 -2.53
C PHE A 37 -2.42 2.20 -2.83
N ALA A 38 -3.32 2.09 -1.86
CA ALA A 38 -4.62 1.45 -2.08
C ALA A 38 -5.46 2.19 -3.14
N LEU A 39 -5.51 3.52 -3.09
CA LEU A 39 -6.20 4.34 -4.10
C LEU A 39 -5.60 4.12 -5.50
N TRP A 40 -4.27 4.07 -5.61
CA TRP A 40 -3.57 3.81 -6.87
C TRP A 40 -3.95 2.43 -7.43
N ARG A 41 -3.99 1.40 -6.58
CA ARG A 41 -4.43 0.05 -6.96
C ARG A 41 -5.89 0.03 -7.43
N ILE A 42 -6.78 0.77 -6.77
CA ILE A 42 -8.20 0.88 -7.19
C ILE A 42 -8.30 1.62 -8.53
N HIS A 43 -7.60 2.76 -8.69
CA HIS A 43 -7.57 3.54 -9.92
C HIS A 43 -7.12 2.70 -11.13
N HIS A 44 -6.18 1.78 -10.91
CA HIS A 44 -5.65 0.85 -11.93
C HIS A 44 -6.42 -0.47 -12.02
N LYS A 45 -7.59 -0.58 -11.37
CA LYS A 45 -8.43 -1.79 -11.34
C LYS A 45 -7.71 -3.04 -10.82
N LYS A 46 -6.67 -2.86 -10.02
CA LYS A 46 -5.93 -3.94 -9.33
C LYS A 46 -6.63 -4.35 -8.04
N PHE A 47 -7.31 -3.42 -7.39
CA PHE A 47 -8.33 -3.70 -6.40
C PHE A 47 -9.68 -3.27 -6.98
N GLN A 48 -10.62 -4.20 -6.99
CA GLN A 48 -11.99 -3.99 -7.46
C GLN A 48 -12.96 -4.07 -6.28
N ALA A 49 -14.19 -3.62 -6.44
CA ALA A 49 -15.24 -3.77 -5.45
C ALA A 49 -15.35 -5.24 -5.00
N GLY A 50 -15.38 -5.45 -3.69
CA GLY A 50 -15.31 -6.78 -3.06
C GLY A 50 -13.88 -7.28 -2.77
N SER A 51 -12.84 -6.60 -3.24
CA SER A 51 -11.45 -6.95 -2.88
C SER A 51 -11.18 -6.64 -1.42
N GLN A 52 -10.60 -7.59 -0.71
CA GLN A 52 -10.14 -7.38 0.67
C GLN A 52 -8.70 -6.86 0.67
N LEU A 53 -8.46 -5.81 1.45
CA LEU A 53 -7.15 -5.27 1.72
C LEU A 53 -6.50 -6.06 2.86
N PHE A 54 -5.28 -6.52 2.63
CA PHE A 54 -4.49 -7.21 3.64
C PHE A 54 -3.27 -6.38 4.03
N TYR A 55 -3.07 -6.19 5.33
CA TYR A 55 -1.89 -5.52 5.87
C TYR A 55 -0.57 -6.07 5.30
N GLU A 56 -0.48 -7.40 5.23
CA GLU A 56 0.71 -8.11 4.77
C GLU A 56 1.03 -7.84 3.29
N GLU A 57 0.01 -7.64 2.44
CA GLU A 57 0.22 -7.26 1.04
C GLU A 57 0.69 -5.82 0.94
N ILE A 58 0.00 -4.90 1.63
CA ILE A 58 0.31 -3.46 1.52
C ILE A 58 1.71 -3.15 2.09
N ARG A 59 2.11 -3.81 3.19
CA ARG A 59 3.42 -3.56 3.82
C ARG A 59 4.61 -3.99 2.95
N GLN A 60 4.40 -4.87 1.96
CA GLN A 60 5.46 -5.27 1.01
C GLN A 60 5.80 -4.15 0.03
N HIS A 61 4.87 -3.21 -0.15
CA HIS A 61 4.98 -2.11 -1.13
C HIS A 61 5.21 -0.75 -0.48
N VAL A 62 4.77 -0.60 0.77
CA VAL A 62 4.84 0.64 1.54
C VAL A 62 5.33 0.33 2.94
N SER A 63 6.33 1.06 3.42
CA SER A 63 6.80 0.91 4.80
C SER A 63 5.73 1.37 5.80
N LEU A 64 4.91 0.42 6.24
CA LEU A 64 3.68 0.67 7.02
C LEU A 64 3.67 -0.19 8.28
N SER A 65 3.44 0.44 9.44
CA SER A 65 3.20 -0.29 10.70
C SER A 65 1.73 -0.70 10.81
N LYS A 66 1.40 -1.66 11.70
CA LYS A 66 -0.01 -2.05 11.95
C LYS A 66 -0.90 -0.88 12.39
N THR A 67 -0.36 0.07 13.18
CA THR A 67 -1.09 1.27 13.59
C THR A 67 -1.35 2.19 12.40
N ALA A 68 -0.32 2.46 11.60
CA ALA A 68 -0.46 3.28 10.39
C ALA A 68 -1.39 2.63 9.35
N TYR A 69 -1.44 1.30 9.31
CA TYR A 69 -2.41 0.57 8.47
C TYR A 69 -3.86 0.80 8.91
N LYS A 70 -4.15 0.74 10.22
CA LYS A 70 -5.49 1.07 10.73
C LYS A 70 -5.88 2.52 10.43
N GLU A 71 -4.93 3.44 10.53
CA GLU A 71 -5.14 4.85 10.14
C GLU A 71 -5.39 4.99 8.63
N ALA A 72 -4.69 4.23 7.80
CA ALA A 72 -4.92 4.19 6.35
C ALA A 72 -6.32 3.66 6.02
N LEU A 73 -6.77 2.61 6.71
CA LEU A 73 -8.14 2.09 6.57
C LEU A 73 -9.17 3.14 6.97
N ALA A 74 -9.01 3.78 8.14
CA ALA A 74 -9.91 4.83 8.59
C ALA A 74 -9.97 6.01 7.59
N PHE A 75 -8.84 6.36 6.99
CA PHE A 75 -8.80 7.36 5.90
C PHE A 75 -9.62 6.90 4.69
N LEU A 76 -9.44 5.65 4.24
CA LEU A 76 -10.14 5.10 3.08
C LEU A 76 -11.65 4.94 3.33
N GLU A 77 -12.04 4.60 4.57
CA GLU A 77 -13.42 4.56 5.03
C GLU A 77 -14.05 5.95 5.02
N GLY A 78 -13.36 6.95 5.57
CA GLY A 78 -13.81 8.35 5.50
C GLY A 78 -13.91 8.90 4.07
N ALA A 79 -13.13 8.34 3.15
CA ALA A 79 -13.19 8.66 1.72
C ALA A 79 -14.26 7.86 0.94
N GLY A 80 -14.97 6.92 1.59
CA GLY A 80 -15.98 6.07 0.94
C GLY A 80 -15.40 5.03 -0.02
N MET A 81 -14.14 4.64 0.17
CA MET A 81 -13.43 3.71 -0.72
C MET A 81 -13.47 2.27 -0.20
N VAL A 82 -13.46 2.10 1.12
CA VAL A 82 -13.35 0.82 1.83
C VAL A 82 -14.33 0.81 2.99
N VAL A 83 -14.80 -0.37 3.39
CA VAL A 83 -15.50 -0.62 4.66
C VAL A 83 -14.99 -1.95 5.21
N ASN A 84 -14.51 -1.97 6.47
CA ASN A 84 -14.01 -3.19 7.11
C ASN A 84 -12.98 -3.93 6.23
N GLU A 85 -11.99 -3.20 5.72
CA GLU A 85 -10.95 -3.70 4.80
C GLU A 85 -11.43 -4.12 3.40
N VAL A 86 -12.72 -4.07 3.10
CA VAL A 86 -13.26 -4.43 1.78
C VAL A 86 -13.45 -3.18 0.93
N VAL A 87 -12.90 -3.17 -0.28
CA VAL A 87 -13.13 -2.10 -1.27
C VAL A 87 -14.59 -2.11 -1.71
N ILE A 88 -15.26 -0.96 -1.66
CA ILE A 88 -16.70 -0.84 -1.98
C ILE A 88 -16.98 -0.11 -3.29
N THR A 89 -15.96 0.45 -3.94
CA THR A 89 -16.10 1.19 -5.19
C THR A 89 -14.89 0.98 -6.10
N ASP A 90 -15.15 0.90 -7.41
CA ASP A 90 -14.13 0.76 -8.45
C ASP A 90 -13.61 2.12 -8.96
N LYS A 91 -14.16 3.23 -8.48
CA LYS A 91 -13.82 4.56 -8.96
C LYS A 91 -13.31 5.44 -7.82
N VAL A 92 -12.04 5.80 -7.92
CA VAL A 92 -11.44 6.84 -7.05
C VAL A 92 -12.03 8.21 -7.42
N PRO A 93 -12.55 8.98 -6.45
CA PRO A 93 -12.98 10.35 -6.68
C PRO A 93 -11.88 11.20 -7.33
N GLN A 94 -12.23 11.97 -8.36
CA GLN A 94 -11.29 12.78 -9.14
C GLN A 94 -10.51 13.77 -8.25
N ALA A 95 -11.17 14.35 -7.24
CA ALA A 95 -10.53 15.23 -6.28
C ALA A 95 -9.37 14.57 -5.51
N LEU A 96 -9.45 13.26 -5.23
CA LEU A 96 -8.35 12.53 -4.57
C LEU A 96 -7.22 12.23 -5.56
N VAL A 97 -7.55 11.88 -6.81
CA VAL A 97 -6.57 11.70 -7.89
C VAL A 97 -5.72 12.95 -8.04
N GLU A 98 -6.35 14.12 -8.16
CA GLU A 98 -5.66 15.41 -8.32
C GLU A 98 -4.92 15.83 -7.06
N ARG A 99 -5.55 15.73 -5.88
CA ARG A 99 -4.94 16.16 -4.61
C ARG A 99 -3.66 15.41 -4.27
N TYR A 100 -3.66 14.10 -4.47
CA TYR A 100 -2.49 13.27 -4.15
C TYR A 100 -1.56 13.09 -5.35
N GLY A 101 -2.04 13.39 -6.56
CA GLY A 101 -1.31 13.19 -7.81
C GLY A 101 -1.10 11.72 -8.12
N ILE A 102 -2.18 10.93 -8.01
CA ILE A 102 -2.17 9.49 -8.31
C ILE A 102 -1.78 9.30 -9.78
N LEU A 103 -0.74 8.50 -10.03
CA LEU A 103 -0.14 8.28 -11.36
C LEU A 103 -0.76 7.10 -12.08
#